data_AF-A0A8C6AYP7-F1
#
_entry.id   AF-A0A8C6AYP7-F1
#
_cell.length_a   1.000
_cell.length_b   1.000
_cell.length_c   1.000
_cell.angle_alpha   90.00
_cell.angle_beta   90.00
_cell.angle_gamma   90.00
#
_symmetry.space_group_name_H-M   'P 1'
#
loop_
_entity.id
_entity.type
_entity.pdbx_description
1 polymer ?
#
loop_
_entity_poly.entity_id
_entity_poly.type
_entity_poly.pdbx_seq_one_letter_code
_entity_poly.pdbx_strand_id
1 'polypeptide(L)' 'MELNSEGVRRLLGKYKFRDLTVEELKTVNMFFPHFRYSVDTYVFKDSSQKNLLNFTGTIPVMYQA' A
#
# COMPACT_ATOMS: atom_id res chain seq x y z
N MET A 1 12.15 -0.40 6.25
CA MET A 1 11.53 0.73 6.98
C MET A 1 10.51 0.11 7.90
N GLU A 2 10.55 0.37 9.21
CA GLU A 2 9.52 -0.20 10.10
C GLU A 2 8.16 0.43 9.81
N LEU A 3 7.12 -0.39 9.79
CA LEU A 3 5.78 0.07 9.44
C LEU A 3 5.13 0.78 10.64
N ASN A 4 5.06 2.12 10.60
CA ASN A 4 4.35 2.91 11.61
C ASN A 4 2.83 2.74 11.44
N SER A 5 2.27 1.74 12.11
CA SER A 5 0.85 1.38 11.99
C SER A 5 -0.10 2.52 12.33
N GLU A 6 0.22 3.36 13.32
CA GLU A 6 -0.63 4.49 13.71
C GLU A 6 -0.58 5.61 12.66
N GLY A 7 0.62 5.88 12.13
CA GLY A 7 0.79 6.81 11.01
C GLY A 7 -0.02 6.39 9.78
N VAL A 8 0.01 5.10 9.46
CA VAL A 8 -0.77 4.53 8.35
C VAL A 8 -2.27 4.63 8.63
N ARG A 9 -2.74 4.26 9.83
CA ARG A 9 -4.17 4.40 10.18
C ARG A 9 -4.68 5.82 9.95
N ARG A 10 -3.89 6.84 10.31
CA ARG A 10 -4.22 8.24 10.05
C ARG A 10 -4.28 8.56 8.54
N LEU A 11 -3.30 8.09 7.76
CA LEU A 11 -3.28 8.29 6.30
C LEU A 11 -4.49 7.66 5.60
N LEU A 12 -4.95 6.51 6.10
CA LEU A 12 -6.06 5.75 5.53
C LEU A 12 -7.43 6.19 6.08
N GLY A 13 -7.56 7.37 6.70
CA GLY A 13 -8.82 7.84 7.29
C GLY A 13 -10.02 7.90 6.33
N LYS A 14 -9.79 7.97 5.01
CA LYS A 14 -10.84 7.98 3.97
C LYS A 14 -11.18 6.59 3.41
N TYR A 15 -10.56 5.53 3.92
CA TYR A 15 -10.78 4.14 3.47
C TYR A 15 -11.98 3.53 4.20
N LYS A 16 -12.86 2.85 3.47
CA LYS A 16 -14.06 2.19 4.04
C LYS A 16 -13.69 1.12 5.06
N PHE A 17 -12.62 0.36 4.81
CA PHE A 17 -12.16 -0.77 5.63
C PHE A 17 -10.74 -0.53 6.15
N ARG A 18 -10.52 0.62 6.77
CA ARG A 18 -9.19 1.08 7.22
C ARG A 18 -8.41 0.00 7.98
N ASP A 19 -9.01 -0.58 9.00
CA ASP A 19 -8.29 -1.47 9.91
C ASP A 19 -7.88 -2.78 9.22
N LEU A 20 -8.75 -3.31 8.35
CA LEU A 20 -8.42 -4.45 7.48
C LEU A 20 -7.25 -4.13 6.55
N THR A 21 -7.28 -2.97 5.88
CA THR A 21 -6.19 -2.54 4.99
C THR A 21 -4.86 -2.40 5.74
N VAL A 22 -4.87 -1.96 7.00
CA VAL A 22 -3.66 -1.87 7.82
C VAL A 22 -3.10 -3.25 8.18
N GLU A 23 -3.97 -4.21 8.51
CA GLU A 23 -3.52 -5.58 8.80
C GLU A 23 -2.91 -6.25 7.57
N GLU A 24 -3.54 -6.14 6.40
CA GLU A 24 -2.98 -6.67 5.14
C GLU A 24 -1.66 -5.98 4.76
N LEU A 25 -1.55 -4.67 4.99
CA LEU A 25 -0.32 -3.91 4.75
C LEU A 25 0.83 -4.43 5.63
N LYS A 26 0.59 -4.76 6.91
CA LYS A 26 1.59 -5.36 7.79
C LYS A 26 2.05 -6.71 7.24
N THR A 27 1.12 -7.53 6.78
CA THR A 27 1.42 -8.83 6.17
C THR A 27 2.33 -8.67 4.96
N VAL A 28 2.01 -7.76 4.03
CA VAL A 28 2.86 -7.48 2.86
C VAL A 28 4.25 -7.01 3.28
N ASN A 29 4.35 -6.10 4.26
CA ASN A 29 5.64 -5.61 4.75
C ASN A 29 6.49 -6.71 5.41
N MET A 30 5.87 -7.73 6.02
CA MET A 30 6.57 -8.88 6.59
C MET A 30 7.16 -9.78 5.48
N PHE A 31 6.43 -10.03 4.39
CA PHE A 31 6.91 -10.88 3.30
C PHE A 31 7.84 -10.15 2.32
N PHE A 32 7.64 -8.84 2.12
CA PHE A 32 8.37 -8.02 1.17
C PHE A 32 8.91 -6.75 1.85
N PRO A 33 9.93 -6.85 2.74
CA PRO A 33 10.41 -5.71 3.52
C PRO A 33 11.06 -4.58 2.69
N HIS A 34 11.37 -4.85 1.42
CA HIS A 34 11.87 -3.86 0.46
C HIS A 34 10.76 -3.10 -0.27
N PHE A 35 9.51 -3.56 -0.19
CA PHE A 35 8.38 -2.81 -0.72
C PHE A 35 8.23 -1.51 0.05
N ARG A 36 8.12 -0.41 -0.69
CA ARG A 36 7.77 0.89 -0.12
C ARG A 36 6.28 1.09 -0.31
N TYR A 37 5.64 1.73 0.66
CA TYR A 37 4.28 2.20 0.51
C TYR A 37 4.26 3.73 0.50
N SER A 38 3.36 4.32 -0.29
CA SER A 38 3.11 5.75 -0.34
C SER A 38 1.63 6.02 -0.62
N VAL A 39 1.22 7.27 -0.42
CA VAL A 39 -0.11 7.73 -0.82
C VAL A 39 0.09 8.72 -1.95
N ASP A 40 -0.36 8.34 -3.15
CA ASP A 40 -0.19 9.14 -4.37
C ASP A 40 -1.52 9.33 -5.10
N THR A 41 -1.57 10.32 -5.97
CA THR A 41 -2.77 10.61 -6.77
C THR A 41 -2.95 9.56 -7.86
N TYR A 42 -4.08 8.85 -7.79
CA TYR A 42 -4.56 7.97 -8.85
C TYR A 42 -5.64 8.69 -9.65
N VAL A 43 -5.54 8.62 -10.98
CA VAL A 43 -6.52 9.16 -11.92
C VAL A 43 -7.41 8.01 -12.40
N PHE A 44 -8.70 8.07 -12.09
CA PHE A 44 -9.68 7.09 -12.52
C PHE A 44 -10.04 7.26 -14.00
N LYS A 45 -10.71 6.25 -14.58
CA LYS A 45 -11.14 6.25 -15.98
C LYS A 45 -12.07 7.42 -16.33
N ASP A 46 -12.85 7.90 -15.36
CA ASP A 46 -13.73 9.07 -15.50
C ASP A 46 -12.99 10.41 -15.31
N SER A 47 -11.65 10.38 -15.30
CA SER A 47 -10.75 11.51 -15.03
C SER A 47 -10.83 12.07 -13.60
N SER A 48 -11.65 11.50 -12.72
CA SER A 48 -11.64 11.88 -11.30
C SER A 48 -10.32 11.48 -10.65
N GLN A 49 -9.92 12.21 -9.61
CA GLN A 49 -8.64 12.00 -8.93
C GLN A 49 -8.86 11.66 -7.47
N LYS A 50 -8.05 10.74 -6.95
CA LYS A 50 -8.03 10.42 -5.51
C LYS A 50 -6.64 10.01 -5.07
N ASN A 51 -6.26 10.47 -3.88
CA ASN A 51 -5.06 9.98 -3.23
C ASN A 51 -5.32 8.59 -2.65
N LEU A 52 -4.55 7.61 -3.12
CA LEU A 52 -4.66 6.21 -2.73
C LEU A 52 -3.30 5.66 -2.29
N LEU A 53 -3.33 4.76 -1.31
CA LEU A 53 -2.22 3.89 -0.96
C LEU A 53 -1.76 3.10 -2.19
N ASN A 54 -0.47 3.09 -2.44
CA ASN A 54 0.17 2.19 -3.39
C ASN A 54 1.40 1.52 -2.79
N PHE A 55 1.85 0.47 -3.47
CA PHE A 55 3.13 -0.18 -3.24
C PHE A 55 4.04 0.07 -4.42
N THR A 56 5.31 0.35 -4.13
CA THR A 56 6.37 0.47 -5.13
C THR A 56 7.54 -0.43 -4.73
N GLY A 57 7.97 -1.29 -5.65
CA GLY A 57 9.05 -2.25 -5.43
C GLY A 57 9.05 -3.38 -6.46
N THR A 58 9.81 -4.44 -6.19
CA THR A 58 9.96 -5.62 -7.04
C THR A 58 9.58 -6.91 -6.31
N ILE A 59 8.75 -7.77 -6.93
CA ILE A 59 8.49 -9.11 -6.40
C ILE A 59 9.48 -10.12 -6.99
N PRO A 60 9.96 -11.10 -6.21
CA PRO A 60 10.71 -12.22 -6.75
C PRO A 60 9.78 -13.08 -7.61
N VAL A 61 10.15 -13.30 -8.87
CA VAL A 61 9.44 -14.18 -9.79
C VAL A 61 10.40 -15.28 -10.20
N MET A 62 10.03 -16.53 -9.93
CA MET A 62 10.77 -17.69 -10.44
C MET A 62 10.48 -17.81 -11.94
N TYR A 63 11.50 -17.63 -12.75
CA TYR A 63 11.43 -17.81 -14.19
C TYR A 63 12.36 -18.96 -14.59
N GLN A 64 11.82 -19.93 -15.32
CA GLN A 64 12.61 -20.97 -15.98
C GLN A 64 12.56 -20.69 -17.48
N ALA A 65 13.73 -20.53 -18.08
CA ALA A 65 13.92 -20.30 -19.51
C ALA A 65 13.99 -21.62 -20.28
#